data_AF-A0A3A1X570-F1
#
_entry.id   AF-A0A3A1X570-F1
#
_cell.length_a   1.000
_cell.length_b   1.000
_cell.length_c   1.000
_cell.angle_alpha   90.00
_cell.angle_beta   90.00
_cell.angle_gamma   90.00
#
_symmetry.space_group_name_H-M   'P 1'
#
loop_
_entity.id
_entity.type
_entity.pdbx_description
1 polymer ?
#
loop_
_entity_poly.entity_id
_entity_poly.type
_entity_poly.pdbx_seq_one_letter_code
_entity_poly.pdbx_strand_id
1 'polypeptide(L)'
;MNNKTEEVTEASPLHRLAELMGVGVRYVGSDNKEHEIQDNVLVSVLAALGVDASSDAAIEKSMQDVLTYRHGRIVAPTVLHTVGKCDEVTVNTGILEYPVATITLENGEQ
;
A
#
# COMPACT_ATOMS: atom_id res chain seq x y z
N MET A 1 -1.97 36.65 7.06
CA MET A 1 -1.11 35.55 6.59
C MET A 1 -0.63 34.80 7.82
N ASN A 2 -1.29 33.70 8.19
CA ASN A 2 -0.85 32.86 9.30
C ASN A 2 -0.07 31.70 8.69
N ASN A 3 1.26 31.85 8.66
CA ASN A 3 2.17 30.78 8.26
C ASN A 3 2.29 29.83 9.46
N LYS A 4 1.39 28.86 9.54
CA LYS A 4 1.58 27.70 10.43
C LYS A 4 2.57 26.80 9.69
N THR A 5 3.83 26.88 10.09
CA THR A 5 4.86 25.92 9.66
C THR A 5 4.36 24.54 10.08
N GLU A 6 3.91 23.75 9.12
CA GLU A 6 3.61 22.34 9.32
C GLU A 6 4.95 21.67 9.66
N GLU A 7 5.17 21.37 10.94
CA GLU A 7 6.23 20.44 11.34
C GLU A 7 5.92 19.11 10.68
N VAL A 8 6.64 18.81 9.60
CA VAL A 8 6.66 17.47 8.99
C VAL A 8 7.34 16.57 10.00
N THR A 9 6.54 16.00 10.92
CA THR A 9 6.99 14.95 11.83
C THR A 9 7.30 13.73 10.97
N GLU A 10 8.56 13.30 10.94
CA GLU A 10 8.97 12.12 10.21
C GLU A 10 8.13 10.92 10.67
N ALA A 11 7.44 10.24 9.75
CA ALA A 11 6.53 9.17 10.09
C ALA A 11 7.28 8.03 10.81
N SER A 12 6.73 7.57 11.94
CA SER A 12 7.27 6.44 12.69
C SER A 12 7.34 5.18 11.78
N PRO A 13 8.25 4.23 12.04
CA PRO A 13 8.29 2.97 11.28
C PRO A 13 6.93 2.23 11.27
N LEU A 14 6.20 2.28 12.39
CA LEU A 14 4.86 1.70 12.49
C LEU A 14 3.86 2.39 11.55
N HIS A 15 3.88 3.72 11.47
CA HIS A 15 3.02 4.48 10.56
C HIS A 15 3.33 4.16 9.10
N ARG A 16 4.62 4.06 8.74
CA ARG A 16 5.05 3.68 7.40
C ARG A 16 4.56 2.29 7.01
N LEU A 17 4.65 1.31 7.91
CA LEU A 17 4.12 -0.03 7.66
C LEU A 17 2.59 -0.03 7.52
N ALA A 18 1.89 0.74 8.36
CA ALA A 18 0.44 0.90 8.27
C ALA A 18 0.01 1.48 6.91
N GLU A 19 0.62 2.59 6.49
CA GLU A 19 0.38 3.21 5.19
C GLU A 19 0.73 2.28 4.03
N LEU A 20 1.86 1.55 4.12
CA LEU A 20 2.24 0.55 3.13
C LEU A 20 1.13 -0.48 2.96
N MET A 21 0.48 -0.90 4.06
CA MET A 21 -0.64 -1.84 4.06
C MET A 21 -2.01 -1.21 3.73
N GLY A 22 -2.07 0.09 3.45
CA GLY A 22 -3.32 0.81 3.17
C GLY A 22 -4.17 1.08 4.42
N VAL A 23 -3.56 1.04 5.61
CA VAL A 23 -4.19 1.37 6.89
C VAL A 23 -3.95 2.84 7.20
N GLY A 24 -5.02 3.61 7.34
CA GLY A 24 -4.94 5.03 7.71
C GLY A 24 -4.45 5.21 9.14
N VAL A 25 -3.47 6.10 9.34
CA VAL A 25 -2.91 6.44 10.67
C VAL A 25 -3.63 7.62 11.33
N ARG A 26 -4.47 8.34 10.58
CA ARG A 26 -5.26 9.48 11.05
C ARG A 26 -6.63 9.50 10.34
N TYR A 27 -7.60 10.17 10.95
CA TYR A 27 -8.92 10.38 10.36
C TYR A 27 -9.57 11.67 10.89
N VAL A 28 -10.57 12.18 10.17
CA VAL A 28 -11.41 13.28 10.65
C VAL A 28 -12.65 12.71 11.33
N GLY A 29 -12.83 13.04 12.61
CA GLY A 29 -13.96 12.62 13.41
C GLY A 29 -15.25 13.39 13.09
N SER A 30 -16.37 12.91 13.62
CA SER A 30 -17.67 13.61 13.52
C SER A 30 -17.67 14.99 14.20
N ASP A 31 -16.70 15.26 15.07
CA ASP A 31 -16.43 16.56 15.68
C ASP A 31 -15.63 17.51 14.76
N ASN A 32 -15.38 17.10 13.51
CA ASN A 32 -14.62 17.80 12.49
C ASN A 32 -13.17 18.11 12.94
N LYS A 33 -12.61 17.27 13.80
CA LYS A 33 -11.21 17.33 14.23
C LYS A 33 -10.43 16.16 13.68
N GLU A 34 -9.14 16.36 13.47
CA GLU A 34 -8.21 15.30 13.11
C GLU A 34 -7.83 14.50 14.36
N HIS A 35 -7.88 13.18 14.23
CA HIS A 35 -7.53 12.22 15.28
C HIS A 35 -6.45 11.28 14.76
N GLU A 36 -5.42 11.04 15.57
CA GLU A 36 -4.38 10.06 15.30
C GLU A 36 -4.73 8.71 15.95
N ILE A 37 -4.48 7.63 15.21
CA ILE A 37 -4.72 6.27 15.68
C ILE A 37 -3.62 5.90 16.67
N GLN A 38 -3.98 5.29 17.79
CA GLN A 38 -3.01 4.81 18.77
C GLN A 38 -2.22 3.62 18.24
N ASP A 39 -0.93 3.55 18.57
CA ASP A 39 -0.01 2.48 18.12
C ASP A 39 -0.54 1.07 18.40
N ASN A 40 -1.12 0.83 19.58
CA ASN A 40 -1.68 -0.47 19.94
C ASN A 40 -2.84 -0.89 19.02
N VAL A 41 -3.63 0.07 18.52
CA VAL A 41 -4.69 -0.17 17.55
C VAL A 41 -4.08 -0.49 16.19
N LEU A 42 -3.06 0.26 15.75
CA LEU A 42 -2.35 -0.03 14.50
C LEU A 42 -1.74 -1.44 14.51
N VAL A 43 -1.06 -1.83 15.59
CA VAL A 43 -0.50 -3.18 15.76
C VAL A 43 -1.59 -4.24 15.69
N SER A 44 -2.74 -4.01 16.34
CA SER A 44 -3.85 -4.97 16.34
C SER A 44 -4.50 -5.11 14.94
N VAL A 45 -4.68 -4.01 14.22
CA VAL A 45 -5.23 -4.00 12.86
C VAL A 45 -4.26 -4.68 11.88
N LEU A 46 -2.97 -4.37 11.95
CA LEU A 46 -1.94 -5.02 11.14
C LEU A 46 -1.90 -6.53 11.41
N ALA A 47 -1.95 -6.96 12.67
CA ALA A 47 -2.01 -8.37 13.02
C ALA A 47 -3.27 -9.06 12.45
N ALA A 48 -4.43 -8.39 12.46
CA ALA A 48 -5.65 -8.91 11.85
C ALA A 48 -5.56 -9.05 10.32
N LEU A 49 -4.71 -8.25 9.66
CA LEU A 49 -4.37 -8.37 8.24
C LEU A 49 -3.24 -9.38 7.98
N GLY A 50 -2.75 -10.07 9.01
CA GLY A 50 -1.67 -11.06 8.91
C GLY A 50 -0.26 -10.45 8.85
N VAL A 51 -0.09 -9.21 9.30
CA VAL A 51 1.20 -8.50 9.33
C VAL A 51 1.69 -8.34 10.76
N ASP A 52 2.92 -8.77 11.04
CA ASP A 52 3.51 -8.66 12.37
C ASP A 52 4.16 -7.28 12.57
N ALA A 53 3.65 -6.53 13.54
CA ALA A 53 4.17 -5.22 13.96
C ALA A 53 4.46 -5.17 15.47
N SER A 54 4.68 -6.33 16.10
CA SER A 54 4.82 -6.47 17.56
C SER A 54 6.11 -5.89 18.15
N SER A 55 7.10 -5.58 17.32
CA SER A 55 8.39 -5.00 17.70
C SER A 55 9.04 -4.29 16.52
N ASP A 56 10.02 -3.42 16.75
CA ASP A 56 10.75 -2.72 15.69
C ASP A 56 11.37 -3.67 14.66
N ALA A 57 11.93 -4.80 15.13
CA ALA A 57 12.49 -5.83 14.25
C ALA A 57 11.41 -6.53 13.41
N ALA A 58 10.22 -6.76 13.97
CA ALA A 58 9.09 -7.32 13.24
C ALA A 58 8.55 -6.33 12.20
N ILE A 59 8.48 -5.04 12.55
CA ILE A 59 8.06 -3.97 11.64
C ILE A 59 8.99 -3.91 10.42
N GLU A 60 10.31 -3.86 10.65
CA GLU A 60 11.30 -3.81 9.55
C GLU A 60 11.19 -5.04 8.64
N LYS A 61 11.11 -6.23 9.24
CA LYS A 61 10.95 -7.47 8.48
C LYS A 61 9.65 -7.47 7.66
N SER A 62 8.53 -7.09 8.28
CA SER A 62 7.23 -7.01 7.61
C SER A 62 7.22 -6.00 6.46
N MET A 63 7.88 -4.84 6.61
CA MET A 63 8.05 -3.88 5.52
C MET A 63 8.80 -4.52 4.35
N GLN A 64 9.92 -5.20 4.63
CA GLN A 64 10.70 -5.88 3.59
C GLN A 64 9.92 -7.01 2.92
N ASP A 65 9.17 -7.81 3.68
CA ASP A 65 8.35 -8.90 3.16
C ASP A 65 7.25 -8.38 2.22
N VAL A 66 6.57 -7.28 2.61
CA VAL A 66 5.53 -6.65 1.78
C VAL A 66 6.11 -6.07 0.49
N LEU A 67 7.25 -5.37 0.56
CA LEU A 67 7.90 -4.81 -0.61
C LEU A 67 8.41 -5.92 -1.56
N THR A 68 9.03 -6.95 -1.01
CA THR A 68 9.48 -8.14 -1.77
C THR A 68 8.31 -8.80 -2.48
N TYR A 69 7.20 -9.03 -1.77
CA TYR A 69 6.00 -9.61 -2.36
C TYR A 69 5.43 -8.72 -3.48
N ARG A 70 5.35 -7.40 -3.28
CA ARG A 70 4.81 -6.48 -4.29
C ARG A 70 5.68 -6.41 -5.54
N HIS A 71 6.99 -6.30 -5.39
CA HIS A 71 7.95 -6.20 -6.49
C HIS A 71 8.18 -7.55 -7.19
N GLY A 72 7.99 -8.67 -6.49
CA GLY A 72 8.09 -10.00 -7.07
C GLY A 72 6.91 -10.42 -7.96
N ARG A 73 5.78 -9.69 -7.93
CA ARG A 73 4.62 -9.97 -8.79
C ARG A 73 4.83 -9.40 -10.18
N ILE A 74 4.66 -10.22 -11.20
CA ILE A 74 4.73 -9.79 -12.61
C ILE A 74 3.65 -8.74 -12.92
N VAL A 75 2.41 -8.97 -12.48
CA VAL A 75 1.28 -8.03 -12.61
C VAL A 75 0.45 -8.01 -11.32
N ALA A 76 -0.40 -6.99 -11.16
CA ALA A 76 -1.36 -6.96 -10.07
C ALA A 76 -2.33 -8.17 -10.14
N PRO A 77 -2.82 -8.70 -9.00
CA PRO A 77 -3.72 -9.87 -8.99
C PRO A 77 -5.02 -9.66 -9.78
N THR A 78 -5.47 -8.42 -9.88
CA THR A 78 -6.65 -8.03 -10.64
C THR A 78 -6.42 -6.63 -11.19
N VAL A 79 -6.69 -6.45 -12.48
CA VAL A 79 -6.66 -5.15 -13.14
C VAL A 79 -8.11 -4.77 -13.40
N LEU A 80 -8.52 -3.60 -12.92
CA LEU A 80 -9.83 -3.03 -13.19
C LEU A 80 -9.66 -1.92 -14.23
N HIS A 81 -10.43 -2.00 -15.31
CA HIS A 81 -10.44 -0.99 -16.36
C HIS A 81 -11.86 -0.44 -16.58
N THR A 82 -11.97 0.84 -16.94
CA THR A 82 -13.26 1.47 -17.29
C THR A 82 -13.37 1.61 -18.81
N VAL A 83 -14.42 1.03 -19.39
CA VAL A 83 -14.71 1.07 -20.83
C VAL A 83 -14.61 2.50 -21.39
N GLY A 84 -13.88 2.63 -22.50
CA GLY A 84 -13.73 3.90 -23.23
C GLY A 84 -12.62 4.82 -22.70
N LYS A 85 -11.84 4.38 -21.70
CA LYS A 85 -10.64 5.10 -21.23
C LYS A 85 -9.38 4.40 -21.74
N CYS A 86 -8.28 5.15 -21.86
CA CYS A 86 -6.96 4.54 -21.94
C CYS A 86 -6.45 4.28 -20.53
N ASP A 87 -5.73 3.17 -20.36
CA ASP A 87 -5.23 2.71 -19.07
C ASP A 87 -3.92 1.96 -19.26
N GLU A 88 -3.11 1.90 -18.22
CA GLU A 88 -1.77 1.33 -18.26
C GLU A 88 -1.60 0.31 -17.12
N VAL A 89 -0.96 -0.82 -17.43
CA VAL A 89 -0.68 -1.88 -16.46
C VAL A 89 0.82 -1.98 -16.25
N THR A 90 1.26 -1.81 -15.00
CA THR A 90 2.67 -2.04 -14.63
C THR A 90 2.99 -3.54 -14.68
N VAL A 91 4.07 -3.87 -15.38
CA VAL A 91 4.62 -5.23 -15.45
C VAL A 91 6.02 -5.25 -14.83
N ASN A 92 6.22 -6.02 -13.77
CA ASN A 92 7.54 -6.22 -13.17
C ASN A 92 8.23 -7.42 -13.85
N THR A 93 9.44 -7.21 -14.36
CA THR A 93 10.25 -8.21 -15.08
C THR A 93 11.73 -7.92 -14.81
N GLY A 94 12.62 -8.83 -15.19
CA GLY A 94 14.06 -8.58 -15.13
C GLY A 94 14.48 -7.41 -16.02
N ILE A 95 15.53 -6.68 -15.63
CA ILE A 95 16.00 -5.48 -16.36
C ILE A 95 16.38 -5.73 -17.83
N LEU A 96 16.69 -6.98 -18.19
CA LEU A 96 17.07 -7.40 -19.55
C LEU A 96 15.94 -8.13 -20.28
N GLU A 97 14.78 -8.30 -19.64
CA GLU A 97 13.64 -9.02 -20.21
C GLU A 97 12.71 -8.06 -20.93
N TYR A 98 12.14 -8.53 -22.04
CA TYR A 98 11.09 -7.79 -22.76
C TYR A 98 9.73 -8.40 -22.39
N PRO A 99 8.83 -7.66 -21.73
CA PRO A 99 7.54 -8.20 -21.32
C PRO A 99 6.64 -8.42 -22.54
N VAL A 100 6.02 -9.60 -22.61
CA VAL A 100 5.01 -9.94 -23.62
C VAL A 100 3.73 -10.33 -22.90
N ALA A 101 2.60 -9.78 -23.34
CA ALA A 101 1.30 -10.06 -22.76
C ALA A 101 0.24 -10.23 -23.85
N THR A 102 -0.76 -11.06 -23.57
CA THR A 102 -1.99 -11.17 -24.33
C THR A 102 -3.16 -11.04 -23.37
N ILE A 103 -4.31 -10.58 -23.85
CA ILE A 103 -5.54 -10.49 -23.07
C ILE A 103 -6.52 -11.45 -23.73
N THR A 104 -7.04 -12.42 -22.99
CA THR A 104 -8.13 -13.26 -23.48
C THR A 104 -9.43 -12.75 -22.88
N LEU A 105 -10.36 -12.35 -23.75
CA LEU A 105 -11.69 -11.88 -23.38
C LEU A 105 -12.54 -13.06 -22.89
N GLU A 106 -13.64 -12.75 -22.18
CA GLU A 106 -14.56 -13.76 -21.64
C GLU A 106 -15.21 -14.63 -22.74
N ASN A 107 -15.32 -14.10 -23.96
CA ASN A 107 -15.81 -14.83 -25.14
C ASN A 107 -14.74 -15.72 -25.81
N GLY A 108 -13.51 -15.70 -25.31
CA GLY A 108 -12.38 -16.48 -25.83
C GLY A 108 -11.56 -15.79 -26.93
N GLU A 109 -11.90 -14.56 -27.32
CA GLU A 109 -11.08 -13.77 -28.25
C GLU A 109 -9.77 -13.30 -27.58
N GLN A 110 -8.69 -13.17 -28.36
CA GLN A 110 -7.38 -12.68 -27.92
C GLN A 110 -7.07 -11.30 -28.48
#